data_AF-A0A1Q5TD21-F1
#
_entry.id   AF-A0A1Q5TD21-F1
#
_cell.length_a   1.000
_cell.length_b   1.000
_cell.length_c   1.000
_cell.angle_alpha   90.00
_cell.angle_beta   90.00
_cell.angle_gamma   90.00
#
_symmetry.space_group_name_H-M   'P 1'
#
loop_
_entity.id
_entity.type
_entity.pdbx_description
1 polymer ?
#
loop_
_entity_poly.entity_id
_entity_poly.type
_entity_poly.pdbx_seq_one_letter_code
_entity_poly.pdbx_strand_id
1 'polypeptide(L)'
;MDFDPSAGKEMMKRRPAFVISRKIFNEHTGFAVVVPITSTVRGMRLEVVLPEELSTQGAILIHQVKSLDFSDRQVKFIEKAPQDIIEKVTELTRVIIS
;
A
#
# COMPACT_ATOMS: atom_id res chain seq x y z
N MET A 1 20.03 -23.08 -7.14
CA MET A 1 18.57 -22.95 -7.39
C MET A 1 18.18 -21.84 -6.44
N ASP A 2 18.57 -20.65 -6.86
CA ASP A 2 18.81 -19.46 -6.06
C ASP A 2 18.72 -18.35 -7.10
N PHE A 3 17.89 -17.34 -6.89
CA PHE A 3 17.97 -16.12 -7.67
C PHE A 3 18.06 -14.95 -6.70
N ASP A 4 19.32 -14.73 -6.31
CA ASP A 4 19.92 -13.58 -5.65
C ASP A 4 19.65 -13.31 -4.16
N PRO A 5 20.59 -13.74 -3.28
CA PRO A 5 20.83 -13.13 -1.98
C PRO A 5 21.77 -11.95 -2.18
N SER A 6 21.30 -10.85 -2.76
CA SER A 6 22.08 -9.61 -2.76
C SER A 6 22.00 -9.00 -1.37
N ALA A 7 22.97 -9.42 -0.55
CA ALA A 7 23.45 -8.77 0.65
C ALA A 7 23.88 -7.33 0.34
N GLY A 8 22.92 -6.45 0.12
CA GLY A 8 23.08 -5.02 0.33
C GLY A 8 22.53 -4.71 1.71
N LYS A 9 23.21 -3.82 2.43
CA LYS A 9 22.53 -2.91 3.34
C LYS A 9 21.49 -2.12 2.53
N GLU A 10 20.40 -2.76 2.11
CA GLU A 10 19.22 -2.04 1.66
C GLU A 10 18.79 -1.30 2.91
N MET A 11 19.11 -0.01 2.96
CA MET A 11 18.32 0.91 3.73
C MET A 11 16.88 0.57 3.36
N MET A 12 16.19 -0.16 4.24
CA MET A 12 14.83 -0.63 4.01
C MET A 12 13.99 0.63 4.02
N LYS A 13 13.95 1.32 2.86
CA LYS A 13 13.28 2.59 2.69
C LYS A 13 11.85 2.32 3.11
N ARG A 14 11.41 2.94 4.21
CA ARG A 14 10.03 2.85 4.68
C ARG A 14 9.15 3.32 3.52
N ARG A 15 8.48 2.39 2.86
CA ARG A 15 7.59 2.69 1.75
C ARG A 15 6.21 2.98 2.31
N PRO A 16 5.57 4.10 1.94
CA PRO A 16 4.19 4.33 2.28
C PRO A 16 3.32 3.26 1.62
N ALA A 17 2.24 2.88 2.30
CA ALA A 17 1.26 1.94 1.80
C ALA A 17 -0.14 2.39 2.24
N PHE A 18 -1.12 2.15 1.40
CA PHE A 18 -2.51 2.46 1.66
C PHE A 18 -3.20 1.23 2.27
N VAL A 19 -3.86 1.40 3.42
CA VAL A 19 -4.53 0.31 4.13
C VAL A 19 -5.92 0.10 3.55
N ILE A 20 -6.20 -1.10 3.05
CA ILE A 20 -7.52 -1.48 2.48
C ILE A 20 -8.34 -2.38 3.43
N SER A 21 -7.69 -2.91 4.46
CA SER A 21 -8.32 -3.72 5.51
C SER A 21 -9.10 -2.86 6.49
N ARG A 22 -10.19 -3.43 7.04
CA ARG A 22 -10.99 -2.77 8.08
C ARG A 22 -10.28 -2.80 9.41
N LYS A 23 -10.46 -1.75 10.23
CA LYS A 23 -9.88 -1.65 11.57
C LYS A 23 -10.11 -2.91 12.43
N ILE A 24 -11.34 -3.47 12.41
CA ILE A 24 -11.68 -4.69 13.14
C ILE A 24 -10.82 -5.88 12.70
N PHE A 25 -10.59 -6.06 11.39
CA PHE A 25 -9.70 -7.12 10.91
C PHE A 25 -8.28 -6.95 11.47
N ASN A 26 -7.80 -5.71 11.48
CA ASN A 26 -6.45 -5.38 11.93
C ASN A 26 -6.29 -5.67 13.43
N GLU A 27 -7.22 -5.18 14.24
CA GLU A 27 -7.20 -5.36 15.70
C GLU A 27 -7.31 -6.82 16.12
N HIS A 28 -8.11 -7.62 15.40
CA HIS A 28 -8.30 -9.04 15.73
C HIS A 28 -7.16 -9.95 15.26
N THR A 29 -6.46 -9.60 14.18
CA THR A 29 -5.45 -10.47 13.58
C THR A 29 -4.02 -10.03 13.83
N GLY A 30 -3.78 -8.74 14.12
CA GLY A 30 -2.44 -8.14 14.10
C GLY A 30 -1.88 -7.93 12.69
N PHE A 31 -2.67 -8.21 11.65
CA PHE A 31 -2.30 -8.03 10.25
C PHE A 31 -3.09 -6.89 9.60
N ALA A 32 -2.42 -6.16 8.71
CA ALA A 32 -3.06 -5.16 7.85
C ALA A 32 -2.89 -5.61 6.40
N VAL A 33 -4.00 -5.65 5.68
CA VAL A 33 -3.99 -5.75 4.21
C VAL A 33 -3.81 -4.34 3.65
N VAL A 34 -2.77 -4.17 2.84
CA VAL A 34 -2.36 -2.89 2.25
C VAL A 34 -2.03 -3.04 0.77
N VAL A 35 -1.95 -1.90 0.08
CA VAL A 35 -1.40 -1.76 -1.26
C VAL A 35 -0.26 -0.73 -1.23
N PRO A 36 0.93 -1.06 -1.77
CA PRO A 36 2.09 -0.19 -1.70
C PRO A 36 1.93 1.04 -2.59
N ILE A 37 2.59 2.12 -2.18
CA ILE A 37 2.67 3.36 -2.95
C ILE A 37 4.08 3.46 -3.53
N THR A 38 4.16 3.83 -4.80
CA THR A 38 5.41 4.06 -5.52
C THR A 38 5.48 5.50 -6.01
N SER A 39 6.66 6.12 -5.95
CA SER A 39 6.88 7.43 -6.57
C SER A 39 6.92 7.37 -8.10
N THR A 40 7.10 6.18 -8.67
CA THR A 40 7.13 5.98 -10.12
C THR A 40 5.74 5.64 -10.65
N VAL A 41 5.10 6.59 -11.33
CA VAL A 41 3.82 6.39 -12.01
C VAL A 41 4.08 5.80 -13.39
N ARG A 42 3.41 4.69 -13.74
CA ARG A 42 3.56 4.02 -15.04
C ARG A 42 2.31 4.11 -15.91
N GLY A 43 1.21 4.64 -15.37
CA GLY A 43 -0.04 4.84 -16.11
C GLY A 43 -0.77 3.53 -16.41
N MET A 44 -0.54 2.48 -15.60
CA MET A 44 -1.25 1.21 -15.77
C MET A 44 -2.68 1.29 -15.23
N ARG A 45 -3.59 0.46 -15.75
CA ARG A 45 -5.03 0.47 -15.36
C ARG A 45 -5.30 0.23 -13.87
N LEU A 46 -4.39 -0.48 -13.19
CA LEU A 46 -4.49 -0.80 -11.75
C LEU A 46 -3.59 0.10 -10.90
N GLU A 47 -3.37 1.34 -11.35
CA GLU A 47 -2.69 2.39 -10.61
C GLU A 47 -3.67 3.53 -10.28
N VAL A 48 -3.66 3.99 -9.03
CA VAL A 48 -4.38 5.20 -8.62
C VAL A 48 -3.35 6.26 -8.28
N VAL A 49 -3.24 7.29 -9.13
CA VAL A 49 -2.36 8.44 -8.89
C VAL A 49 -2.93 9.25 -7.73
N LEU A 50 -2.05 9.60 -6.79
CA LEU A 50 -2.40 10.44 -5.64
C LEU A 50 -2.40 11.92 -6.06
N PRO A 51 -3.35 12.72 -5.54
CA PRO A 51 -3.36 14.16 -5.75
C PRO A 51 -2.12 14.83 -5.17
N GLU A 52 -1.65 15.90 -5.80
CA GLU A 52 -0.43 16.62 -5.40
C GLU A 52 -0.57 17.31 -4.03
N GLU A 53 -1.80 17.58 -3.60
CA GLU A 53 -2.15 18.21 -2.32
C GLU A 53 -1.87 17.32 -1.10
N LEU A 54 -1.61 16.03 -1.31
CA LEU A 54 -1.27 15.09 -0.24
C LEU A 54 0.21 15.18 0.15
N SER A 55 0.55 14.79 1.37
CA SER A 55 1.97 14.70 1.76
C SER A 55 2.65 13.51 1.06
N THR A 56 1.87 12.48 0.75
CA THR A 56 2.30 11.25 0.08
C THR A 56 2.13 11.38 -1.42
N GLN A 57 3.25 11.28 -2.14
CA GLN A 57 3.32 11.45 -3.59
C GLN A 57 3.46 10.11 -4.31
N GLY A 58 2.91 10.04 -5.52
CA GLY A 58 3.06 8.90 -6.42
C GLY A 58 1.74 8.19 -6.73
N ALA A 59 1.80 6.87 -6.89
CA ALA A 59 0.64 6.05 -7.23
C ALA A 59 0.49 4.83 -6.33
N ILE A 60 -0.75 4.53 -5.97
CA ILE A 60 -1.16 3.31 -5.29
C ILE A 60 -1.18 2.17 -6.33
N LEU A 61 -0.44 1.10 -6.07
CA LEU A 61 -0.37 -0.08 -6.95
C LEU A 61 -1.39 -1.13 -6.52
N ILE A 62 -2.59 -1.09 -7.10
CA ILE A 62 -3.70 -1.97 -6.69
C ILE A 62 -3.36 -3.45 -6.87
N HIS A 63 -2.64 -3.81 -7.93
CA HIS A 63 -2.24 -5.19 -8.22
C HIS A 63 -1.18 -5.76 -7.26
N GLN A 64 -0.58 -4.93 -6.39
CA GLN A 64 0.45 -5.35 -5.43
C GLN A 64 -0.09 -5.46 -4.00
N VAL A 65 -1.29 -6.02 -3.82
CA VAL A 65 -1.84 -6.26 -2.47
C VAL A 65 -0.88 -7.10 -1.63
N LYS A 66 -0.64 -6.67 -0.39
CA LYS A 66 0.16 -7.41 0.59
C LYS A 66 -0.56 -7.44 1.93
N SER A 67 -0.46 -8.57 2.62
CA SER A 67 -0.73 -8.65 4.05
C SER A 67 0.59 -8.46 4.80
N LEU A 68 0.59 -7.61 5.82
CA LEU A 68 1.75 -7.43 6.69
C LEU A 68 1.33 -7.45 8.16
N ASP A 69 2.18 -8.06 8.97
CA ASP A 69 2.12 -7.91 10.42
C ASP A 69 2.49 -6.46 10.77
N PHE A 70 1.58 -5.74 11.44
CA PHE A 70 1.83 -4.37 11.90
C PHE A 70 2.10 -4.30 13.41
N SER A 71 2.08 -5.44 14.10
CA SER A 71 2.31 -5.54 15.55
C SER A 71 3.77 -5.24 15.88
N ASP A 72 4.70 -5.78 15.08
CA ASP A 72 6.15 -5.62 15.30
C ASP A 72 6.80 -4.61 14.34
N ARG A 73 6.07 -4.23 13.28
CA ARG A 73 6.51 -3.17 12.37
C ARG A 73 6.13 -1.84 13.00
N GLN A 74 7.11 -0.95 13.19
CA GLN A 74 6.89 0.44 13.63
C GLN A 74 6.12 1.25 12.56
N VAL A 75 4.85 0.89 12.32
CA VAL A 75 3.97 1.53 11.36
C VAL A 75 3.62 2.90 11.90
N LYS A 76 3.84 3.92 11.08
CA LYS A 76 3.49 5.30 11.41
C LYS A 76 2.38 5.73 10.47
N PHE A 77 1.27 6.20 11.06
CA PHE A 77 0.24 6.88 10.29
C PHE A 77 0.83 8.18 9.69
N ILE A 78 0.63 8.38 8.39
CA ILE A 78 1.14 9.55 7.65
C ILE A 78 0.00 10.54 7.48
N GLU A 79 -1.04 10.15 6.76
CA GLU A 79 -2.21 10.98 6.47
C GLU A 79 -3.41 10.12 6.06
N LYS A 80 -4.57 10.77 5.91
CA LYS A 80 -5.78 10.16 5.38
C LYS A 80 -5.99 10.61 3.94
N ALA A 81 -6.29 9.68 3.04
CA ALA A 81 -6.61 10.02 1.67
C ALA A 81 -8.00 10.69 1.55
N PRO A 82 -8.22 11.50 0.51
CA PRO A 82 -9.53 12.06 0.16
C PRO A 82 -10.54 10.95 -0.15
N GLN A 83 -11.83 11.28 -0.03
CA GLN A 83 -12.90 10.31 -0.23
C GLN A 83 -12.88 9.69 -1.64
N ASP A 84 -12.71 10.50 -2.68
CA ASP A 84 -12.62 10.05 -4.07
C ASP A 84 -11.52 9.00 -4.29
N ILE A 85 -10.37 9.14 -3.61
CA ILE A 85 -9.27 8.17 -3.69
C ILE A 85 -9.66 6.87 -2.98
N ILE A 86 -10.30 6.96 -1.83
CA ILE A 86 -10.79 5.78 -1.08
C ILE A 86 -11.79 4.99 -1.94
N GLU A 87 -12.74 5.68 -2.57
CA GLU A 87 -13.76 5.07 -3.43
C GLU A 87 -13.12 4.40 -4.65
N LYS A 88 -12.21 5.09 -5.33
CA LYS A 88 -11.51 4.56 -6.51
C LYS A 88 -10.63 3.37 -6.19
N VAL A 89 -9.90 3.41 -5.08
CA VAL A 89 -9.10 2.26 -4.60
C VAL A 89 -10.01 1.08 -4.29
N THR A 90 -11.13 1.31 -3.59
CA THR A 90 -12.08 0.26 -3.21
C THR A 90 -12.70 -0.42 -4.43
N GLU A 91 -13.09 0.36 -5.44
CA GLU A 91 -13.63 -0.15 -6.70
C GLU A 91 -12.62 -1.05 -7.41
N LEU A 92 -11.38 -0.56 -7.61
CA LEU A 92 -10.34 -1.33 -8.29
C LEU A 92 -9.90 -2.55 -7.49
N THR A 93 -9.87 -2.47 -6.16
CA THR A 93 -9.57 -3.62 -5.30
C THR A 93 -10.63 -4.72 -5.42
N ARG A 94 -11.91 -4.39 -5.64
CA ARG A 94 -12.94 -5.41 -5.90
C ARG A 94 -12.71 -6.18 -7.20
N VAL A 95 -12.03 -5.60 -8.19
CA VAL A 95 -11.74 -6.30 -9.46
C VAL A 95 -10.78 -7.47 -9.26
N ILE A 96 -9.94 -7.42 -8.22
CA ILE A 96 -8.91 -8.43 -7.94
C ILE A 96 -9.26 -9.39 -6.79
N ILE A 97 -10.40 -9.17 -6.11
CA ILE A 97 -10.89 -10.01 -5.02
C ILE A 97 -12.27 -10.54 -5.41
N SER A 98 -12.42 -11.87 -5.51
CA SER A 98 -13.67 -12.56 -5.85
C SER A 98 -14.66 -12.63 -4.70
#